data_AF-A0A534IMJ0-F1
#
_entry.id   AF-A0A534IMJ0-F1
#
_cell.length_a   1.000
_cell.length_b   1.000
_cell.length_c   1.000
_cell.angle_alpha   90.00
_cell.angle_beta   90.00
_cell.angle_gamma   90.00
#
_symmetry.space_group_name_H-M   'P 1'
#
loop_
_entity.id
_entity.type
_entity.pdbx_description
1 polymer ?
#
loop_
_entity_poly.entity_id
_entity_poly.type
_entity_poly.pdbx_seq_one_letter_code
_entity_poly.pdbx_strand_id
1 'polypeptide(L)'
;MCDDDSLEDMIQYQLRSARLSRRQFGALSLGAGASSLLPPLAGAAAEVQESEVDIKTPDGTADAHFVHPSRGAHPAVLMWPDIYGLRPAFRQMGKRL
;
A
#
# COMPACT_ATOMS: atom_id res chain seq x y z
N MET A 1 -6.58 -17.80 -24.15
CA MET A 1 -7.61 -17.71 -23.10
C MET A 1 -6.98 -17.14 -21.84
N CYS A 2 -6.74 -15.84 -21.87
CA CYS A 2 -6.53 -14.96 -20.74
C CYS A 2 -7.32 -13.72 -21.18
N ASP A 3 -8.53 -13.57 -20.67
CA ASP A 3 -9.42 -12.50 -21.11
C ASP A 3 -9.01 -11.19 -20.41
N ASP A 4 -8.93 -10.10 -21.18
CA ASP A 4 -8.47 -8.77 -20.75
C ASP A 4 -9.36 -8.14 -19.65
N ASP A 5 -10.56 -8.69 -19.39
CA ASP A 5 -11.57 -8.11 -18.50
C ASP A 5 -11.49 -8.57 -17.03
N SER A 6 -10.48 -9.38 -16.68
CA SER A 6 -10.37 -9.96 -15.33
C SER A 6 -10.30 -8.93 -14.20
N LEU A 7 -9.70 -7.77 -14.45
CA LEU A 7 -9.60 -6.68 -13.48
C LEU A 7 -10.95 -5.97 -13.30
N GLU A 8 -11.60 -5.61 -14.41
CA GLU A 8 -12.94 -5.03 -14.43
C GLU A 8 -13.94 -5.95 -13.72
N ASP A 9 -13.92 -7.25 -13.98
CA ASP A 9 -14.82 -8.22 -13.35
C ASP A 9 -14.56 -8.35 -11.83
N MET A 10 -13.30 -8.36 -11.40
CA MET A 10 -12.95 -8.33 -9.97
C MET A 10 -13.48 -7.06 -9.30
N ILE A 11 -13.31 -5.89 -9.93
CA ILE A 11 -13.80 -4.61 -9.41
C ILE A 11 -15.33 -4.63 -9.33
N GLN A 12 -16.01 -5.09 -10.38
CA GLN A 12 -17.48 -5.16 -10.42
C GLN A 12 -18.03 -6.14 -9.37
N TYR A 13 -17.39 -7.29 -9.17
CA TYR A 13 -17.75 -8.23 -8.12
C TYR A 13 -17.60 -7.60 -6.71
N GLN A 14 -16.51 -6.89 -6.48
CA GLN A 14 -16.26 -6.19 -5.22
C GLN A 14 -17.29 -5.07 -4.96
N LEU A 15 -17.68 -4.32 -6.00
CA LEU A 15 -18.72 -3.30 -5.89
C LEU A 15 -20.11 -3.89 -5.62
N ARG A 16 -20.44 -5.05 -6.20
CA ARG A 16 -21.72 -5.73 -5.97
C ARG A 16 -21.84 -6.31 -4.56
N SER A 17 -20.74 -6.85 -4.03
CA SER A 17 -20.68 -7.35 -2.65
C SER A 17 -20.70 -6.22 -1.60
N ALA A 18 -20.41 -4.98 -1.99
CA ALA A 18 -20.42 -3.81 -1.10
C ALA A 18 -21.83 -3.24 -0.79
N ARG A 19 -22.93 -3.88 -1.20
CA ARG A 19 -24.30 -3.43 -0.84
C ARG A 19 -24.56 -3.59 0.66
N LEU A 20 -24.50 -2.47 1.39
CA LEU A 20 -24.75 -2.43 2.84
C LEU A 20 -26.25 -2.43 3.16
N SER A 21 -26.68 -3.43 3.92
CA SER A 21 -28.01 -3.46 4.55
C SER A 21 -28.05 -2.57 5.80
N ARG A 22 -29.25 -2.13 6.22
CA ARG A 22 -29.45 -1.32 7.44
C ARG A 22 -28.85 -1.95 8.70
N ARG A 23 -28.86 -3.29 8.80
CA ARG A 23 -28.25 -4.02 9.92
C ARG A 23 -26.73 -4.00 9.87
N GLN A 24 -26.15 -4.18 8.69
CA GLN A 24 -24.69 -4.07 8.49
C GLN A 24 -24.20 -2.66 8.79
N PHE A 25 -24.97 -1.63 8.41
CA PHE A 25 -24.65 -0.25 8.76
C PHE A 25 -24.61 -0.02 10.28
N GLY A 26 -25.62 -0.50 11.02
CA GLY A 26 -25.65 -0.40 12.49
C GLY A 26 -24.53 -1.19 13.18
N ALA A 27 -24.16 -2.36 12.65
CA ALA A 27 -23.04 -3.14 13.17
C ALA A 27 -21.69 -2.45 12.90
N LEU A 28 -21.50 -1.88 11.70
CA LEU A 28 -20.29 -1.15 11.33
C LEU A 28 -20.10 0.12 12.15
N SER A 29 -21.16 0.88 12.43
CA SER A 29 -21.07 2.11 13.22
C SER A 29 -20.70 1.85 14.68
N LEU A 30 -21.25 0.80 15.29
CA LEU A 30 -20.83 0.35 16.64
C LEU A 30 -19.36 -0.11 16.66
N GLY A 31 -18.93 -0.89 15.66
CA GLY A 31 -17.53 -1.36 15.56
C GLY A 31 -16.53 -0.22 15.33
N ALA A 32 -16.87 0.75 14.49
CA ALA A 32 -16.04 1.93 14.26
C ALA A 32 -15.95 2.82 15.50
N GLY A 33 -17.06 3.03 16.22
CA GLY A 33 -17.08 3.78 17.47
C GLY A 33 -16.30 3.10 18.61
N ALA A 34 -16.27 1.77 18.66
CA ALA A 34 -15.42 1.05 19.62
C ALA A 34 -13.93 1.16 19.26
N SER A 35 -13.59 1.11 17.97
CA SER A 35 -12.20 1.20 17.48
C SER A 35 -11.55 2.56 17.75
N SER A 36 -12.33 3.64 17.83
CA SER A 36 -11.79 4.98 18.13
C SER A 36 -11.33 5.15 19.58
N LEU A 37 -11.73 4.24 20.48
CA LEU A 37 -11.26 4.20 21.87
C LEU A 37 -9.93 3.44 22.03
N LEU A 38 -9.45 2.78 20.97
CA LEU A 38 -8.15 2.13 21.01
C LEU A 38 -7.04 3.19 20.94
N PRO A 39 -5.95 3.05 21.73
CA PRO A 39 -4.78 3.89 21.57
C PRO A 39 -4.26 3.77 20.12
N PRO A 40 -3.68 4.85 19.55
CA PRO A 40 -3.04 4.76 18.25
C PRO A 40 -2.01 3.62 18.32
N LEU A 41 -2.10 2.68 17.37
CA LEU A 41 -1.17 1.55 17.30
C LEU A 41 0.25 2.11 17.38
N ALA A 42 1.01 1.67 18.38
CA ALA A 42 2.41 2.03 18.59
C ALA A 42 3.24 1.44 17.43
N GLY A 43 3.20 2.19 16.35
CA GLY A 43 3.76 1.99 15.04
C GLY A 43 3.41 3.24 14.22
N ALA A 44 3.41 4.40 14.90
CA ALA A 44 3.40 5.69 14.25
C ALA A 44 4.47 5.59 13.18
N ALA A 45 4.04 5.59 11.91
CA ALA A 45 4.94 5.51 10.77
C ALA A 45 6.07 6.48 11.10
N ALA A 46 7.29 5.95 11.27
CA ALA A 46 8.43 6.80 11.55
C ALA A 46 8.40 7.91 10.50
N GLU A 47 8.74 9.14 10.88
CA GLU A 47 8.83 10.21 9.89
C GLU A 47 9.84 9.74 8.84
N VAL A 48 9.35 9.40 7.65
CA VAL A 48 10.14 8.84 6.56
C VAL A 48 10.48 9.94 5.57
N GLN A 49 11.68 9.85 4.99
CA GLN A 49 12.07 10.68 3.86
C GLN A 49 12.05 9.83 2.60
N GLU A 50 11.68 10.48 1.50
CA GLU A 50 11.46 9.84 0.20
C GLU A 50 12.25 10.56 -0.87
N SER A 51 12.84 9.79 -1.78
CA SER A 51 13.46 10.30 -2.99
C SER A 51 13.24 9.36 -4.17
N GLU A 52 13.17 9.94 -5.36
CA GLU A 52 13.36 9.18 -6.61
C GLU A 52 14.85 9.11 -6.88
N VAL A 53 15.35 7.93 -7.23
CA VAL A 53 16.75 7.69 -7.53
C VAL A 53 16.89 6.95 -8.85
N ASP A 54 17.80 7.45 -9.67
CA ASP A 54 18.17 6.83 -10.94
C ASP A 54 19.44 5.99 -10.76
N ILE A 55 19.31 4.68 -10.90
CA ILE A 55 20.42 3.75 -10.75
C ILE A 55 21.00 3.44 -12.13
N LYS A 56 22.25 3.86 -12.38
CA LYS A 56 22.97 3.55 -13.63
C LYS A 56 23.37 2.08 -13.63
N THR A 57 22.92 1.34 -14.63
CA THR A 57 23.28 -0.04 -14.90
C THR A 57 23.95 -0.14 -16.27
N PRO A 58 24.68 -1.23 -16.58
CA PRO A 58 25.28 -1.41 -17.91
C PRO A 58 24.27 -1.37 -19.06
N ASP A 59 23.04 -1.86 -18.82
CA ASP A 59 21.99 -1.98 -19.82
C ASP A 59 21.06 -0.75 -19.88
N GLY A 60 21.23 0.22 -18.98
CA GLY A 60 20.38 1.41 -18.95
C GLY A 60 20.37 2.16 -17.61
N THR A 61 19.32 2.94 -17.38
CA THR A 61 19.06 3.57 -16.09
C THR A 61 17.78 2.98 -15.52
N ALA A 62 17.86 2.42 -14.31
CA ALA A 62 16.71 1.91 -13.59
C ALA A 62 16.16 3.01 -12.68
N ASP A 63 14.87 3.31 -12.82
CA ASP A 63 14.14 4.15 -11.89
C ASP A 63 13.86 3.38 -10.60
N ALA A 64 14.10 4.02 -9.47
CA ALA A 64 13.87 3.45 -8.17
C ALA A 64 13.35 4.49 -7.18
N HIS A 65 12.58 4.01 -6.20
CA HIS A 65 12.10 4.81 -5.09
C HIS A 65 12.83 4.42 -3.82
N PHE A 66 13.47 5.39 -3.21
CA PHE A 66 14.19 5.21 -1.95
C PHE A 66 13.40 5.86 -0.83
N VAL A 67 13.17 5.07 0.23
CA VAL A 67 12.48 5.52 1.43
C VAL A 67 13.24 5.02 2.65
N HIS A 68 13.42 5.88 3.63
CA HIS A 68 14.09 5.53 4.88
C HIS A 68 13.57 6.36 6.05
N PRO A 69 13.67 5.87 7.30
CA PRO A 69 13.40 6.68 8.48
C PRO A 69 14.31 7.92 8.53
N SER A 70 13.77 9.05 8.96
CA SER A 70 14.51 10.32 9.10
C SER A 70 15.64 10.27 10.12
N ARG A 71 15.63 9.28 11.02
CA ARG A 71 16.61 9.14 12.12
C ARG A 71 16.93 7.67 12.41
N GLY A 72 18.15 7.42 12.86
CA GLY A 72 18.63 6.11 13.30
C GLY A 72 19.22 5.28 12.16
N ALA A 73 19.87 4.17 12.54
CA ALA A 73 20.39 3.17 11.61
C ALA A 73 19.45 1.96 11.61
N HIS A 74 18.98 1.59 10.43
CA HIS A 74 17.99 0.51 10.24
C HIS A 74 18.47 -0.45 9.14
N PRO A 75 18.06 -1.73 9.17
CA PRO A 75 18.36 -2.66 8.08
C PRO A 75 17.78 -2.18 6.75
N ALA A 76 18.54 -2.33 5.67
CA ALA A 76 18.06 -2.01 4.33
C ALA A 76 17.26 -3.18 3.75
N VAL A 77 16.17 -2.85 3.04
CA VAL A 77 15.33 -3.80 2.31
C VAL A 77 15.33 -3.43 0.83
N LEU A 78 15.63 -4.39 -0.04
CA LEU A 78 15.50 -4.24 -1.48
C LEU A 78 14.20 -4.90 -1.93
N MET A 79 13.33 -4.13 -2.59
CA MET A 79 12.06 -4.60 -3.10
C MET A 79 12.06 -4.55 -4.62
N TRP A 80 11.93 -5.71 -5.28
CA TRP A 80 11.83 -5.78 -6.73
C TRP A 80 10.36 -5.73 -7.14
N PRO A 81 9.93 -4.74 -7.94
CA PRO A 81 8.57 -4.69 -8.43
C PRO A 81 8.29 -5.81 -9.45
N ASP A 82 7.02 -6.03 -9.71
CA ASP A 82 6.57 -6.98 -10.73
C ASP A 82 6.72 -6.42 -12.16
N ILE A 83 6.17 -7.13 -13.16
CA ILE A 83 6.24 -6.76 -14.59
C ILE A 83 5.67 -5.37 -14.90
N TYR A 84 4.82 -4.82 -14.03
CA TYR A 84 4.26 -3.48 -14.19
C TYR A 84 5.14 -2.37 -13.59
N GLY A 85 6.27 -2.73 -12.98
CA GLY A 85 7.21 -1.78 -12.42
C GLY A 85 6.70 -1.08 -11.17
N LEU A 86 7.22 0.12 -10.93
CA LEU A 86 7.02 0.85 -9.67
C LEU A 86 5.62 1.48 -9.56
N ARG A 87 4.72 0.80 -8.85
CA ARG A 87 3.32 1.24 -8.62
C ARG A 87 3.13 1.91 -7.25
N PRO A 88 2.05 2.71 -7.05
CA PRO A 88 1.72 3.30 -5.76
C PRO A 88 1.65 2.30 -4.60
N ALA A 89 1.26 1.05 -4.87
CA ALA A 89 1.24 -0.03 -3.88
C ALA A 89 2.65 -0.33 -3.32
N PHE A 90 3.67 -0.43 -4.18
CA PHE A 90 5.06 -0.67 -3.75
C PHE A 90 5.62 0.51 -2.95
N ARG A 91 5.28 1.75 -3.35
CA ARG A 91 5.63 2.95 -2.59
C ARG A 91 5.00 2.93 -1.19
N GLN A 92 3.72 2.57 -1.11
CA GLN A 92 3.03 2.46 0.18
C GLN A 92 3.62 1.35 1.06
N MET A 93 4.04 0.22 0.48
CA MET A 93 4.72 -0.84 1.22
C MET A 93 6.06 -0.35 1.77
N GLY A 94 6.90 0.32 0.95
CA GLY A 94 8.19 0.86 1.38
C GLY A 94 8.07 1.83 2.57
N LYS A 95 7.02 2.67 2.62
CA LYS A 95 6.79 3.61 3.73
C LYS A 95 6.38 2.94 5.06
N ARG A 96 5.96 1.68 5.03
CA ARG A 96 5.47 0.94 6.19
C ARG A 96 6.52 0.00 6.80
N LEU A 97 7.60 -0.27 6.05
CA LEU A 97 8.73 -1.10 6.45
C LEU A 97 9.80 -0.25 7.14
#